data_AF-D6U1E3-F1
#
_entry.id   AF-D6U1E3-F1
#
_cell.length_a   1.000
_cell.length_b   1.000
_cell.length_c   1.000
_cell.angle_alpha   90.00
_cell.angle_beta   90.00
_cell.angle_gamma   90.00
#
_symmetry.space_group_name_H-M   'P 1'
#
loop_
_entity.id
_entity.type
_entity.pdbx_description
1 polymer ?
#
loop_
_entity_poly.entity_id
_entity_poly.type
_entity_poly.pdbx_seq_one_letter_code
_entity_poly.pdbx_strand_id
1 'polypeptide(L)'
;MNVDLAPYYISQQVAGQYMALQVVASERTFLVWHGPNMLKTVPIKHLYGQQMPLEDYFALMIQEALAEERRLSASQRHFRQLVLW
;
A
#
# COMPACT_ATOMS: atom_id res chain seq x y z
N MET A 1 12.16 8.39 8.44
CA MET A 1 10.71 8.30 8.24
C MET A 1 10.42 6.94 7.62
N ASN A 2 9.41 6.20 8.05
CA ASN A 2 9.16 4.80 7.66
C ASN A 2 7.81 4.76 6.91
N VAL A 3 7.80 4.44 5.61
CA VAL A 3 6.55 4.07 4.94
C VAL A 3 6.08 2.75 5.52
N ASP A 4 5.02 2.84 6.30
CA ASP A 4 4.32 1.71 6.89
C ASP A 4 3.35 1.15 5.85
N LEU A 5 3.69 -0.02 5.30
CA LEU A 5 2.94 -0.73 4.25
C LEU A 5 1.71 -1.45 4.82
N ALA A 6 1.03 -0.83 5.80
CA ALA A 6 -0.08 -1.45 6.51
C ALA A 6 -1.24 -1.78 5.53
N PRO A 7 -1.54 -3.06 5.30
CA PRO A 7 -2.54 -3.44 4.31
C PRO A 7 -3.93 -2.89 4.67
N TYR A 8 -4.73 -2.62 3.65
CA TYR A 8 -6.15 -2.33 3.84
C TYR A 8 -6.93 -3.63 3.90
N TYR A 9 -7.63 -3.86 5.00
CA TYR A 9 -8.60 -4.93 5.07
C TYR A 9 -9.91 -4.48 4.38
N ILE A 10 -10.32 -5.22 3.33
CA ILE A 10 -11.55 -4.93 2.58
C ILE A 10 -12.71 -5.78 3.09
N SER A 11 -12.75 -7.06 2.76
CA SER A 11 -13.72 -8.03 3.28
C SER A 11 -13.26 -9.43 2.89
N GLN A 12 -13.59 -10.43 3.70
CA GLN A 12 -13.32 -11.83 3.36
C GLN A 12 -14.16 -12.32 2.16
N GLN A 13 -15.34 -11.74 1.94
CA GLN A 13 -16.28 -12.17 0.89
C GLN A 13 -15.76 -11.92 -0.54
N VAL A 14 -14.80 -11.01 -0.69
CA VAL A 14 -14.19 -10.65 -1.98
C VAL A 14 -12.72 -11.11 -2.06
N ALA A 15 -12.32 -12.04 -1.19
CA ALA A 15 -10.95 -12.57 -1.20
C ALA A 15 -10.62 -13.25 -2.54
N GLY A 16 -9.46 -12.93 -3.10
CA GLY A 16 -9.01 -13.45 -4.40
C GLY A 16 -9.66 -12.78 -5.62
N GLN A 17 -10.54 -11.79 -5.42
CA GLN A 17 -11.16 -11.05 -6.51
C GLN A 17 -10.41 -9.73 -6.78
N TYR A 18 -10.44 -9.29 -8.04
CA TYR A 18 -9.91 -7.99 -8.43
C TYR A 18 -10.88 -6.88 -8.04
N MET A 19 -10.33 -5.82 -7.47
CA MET A 19 -11.05 -4.68 -6.94
C MET A 19 -10.59 -3.41 -7.65
N ALA A 20 -11.53 -2.52 -7.95
CA ALA A 20 -11.20 -1.19 -8.44
C ALA A 20 -11.06 -0.22 -7.26
N LEU A 21 -10.02 0.60 -7.31
CA LEU A 21 -9.67 1.55 -6.26
C LEU A 21 -9.66 2.94 -6.89
N GLN A 22 -10.60 3.79 -6.48
CA GLN A 22 -10.71 5.15 -6.98
C GLN A 22 -10.17 6.12 -5.93
N VAL A 23 -9.28 7.00 -6.37
CA VAL A 23 -8.68 8.03 -5.51
C VAL A 23 -9.54 9.28 -5.51
N VAL A 24 -10.00 9.70 -4.33
CA VAL A 24 -10.68 10.99 -4.13
C VAL A 24 -9.71 11.90 -3.38
N ALA A 25 -8.86 12.58 -4.15
CA ALA A 25 -7.74 13.35 -3.61
C ALA A 25 -8.19 14.52 -2.70
N SER A 26 -9.31 15.17 -3.03
CA SER A 26 -9.89 16.27 -2.24
C SER A 26 -10.27 15.83 -0.82
N GLU A 27 -10.78 14.61 -0.69
CA GLU A 27 -11.23 14.03 0.58
C GLU A 27 -10.16 13.19 1.26
N ARG A 28 -9.03 12.94 0.57
CA ARG A 28 -7.94 12.06 1.05
C ARG A 28 -8.47 10.66 1.36
N THR A 29 -9.37 10.17 0.51
CA THR A 29 -10.00 8.86 0.64
C THR A 29 -9.84 8.01 -0.61
N PHE A 30 -10.00 6.71 -0.41
CA PHE A 30 -10.19 5.73 -1.46
C PHE A 30 -11.63 5.24 -1.44
N LEU A 31 -12.25 5.17 -2.61
CA LEU A 31 -13.48 4.43 -2.84
C LEU A 31 -13.12 3.05 -3.36
N VAL A 32 -13.64 2.01 -2.71
CA VAL A 32 -13.37 0.60 -3.02
C VAL A 32 -14.57 0.02 -3.74
N TRP A 33 -14.37 -0.43 -4.97
CA TRP A 33 -15.42 -0.90 -5.88
C TRP A 33 -15.24 -2.38 -6.23
N HIS A 34 -16.35 -3.12 -6.26
CA HIS A 34 -16.44 -4.47 -6.80
C HIS A 34 -17.44 -4.49 -7.97
N GLY A 35 -16.91 -4.49 -9.19
CA GLY A 35 -17.72 -4.29 -10.39
C GLY A 35 -18.45 -2.92 -10.34
N PRO A 36 -19.77 -2.86 -10.56
CA PRO A 36 -20.54 -1.62 -10.48
C PRO A 36 -20.85 -1.18 -9.04
N ASN A 37 -20.56 -2.02 -8.04
CA ASN A 37 -20.98 -1.78 -6.66
C ASN A 37 -19.86 -1.15 -5.84
N MET A 38 -20.13 0.00 -5.22
CA MET A 38 -19.24 0.59 -4.23
C MET A 38 -19.38 -0.16 -2.90
N LEU A 39 -18.29 -0.74 -2.40
CA LEU A 39 -18.29 -1.47 -1.14
C LEU A 39 -18.10 -0.55 0.07
N LYS A 40 -17.10 0.34 0.01
CA LYS A 40 -16.80 1.27 1.10
C LYS A 40 -15.83 2.37 0.70
N THR A 41 -15.79 3.38 1.56
CA THR A 41 -14.78 4.44 1.57
C THR A 41 -13.77 4.18 2.69
N VAL A 42 -12.49 4.33 2.42
CA VAL A 42 -11.42 4.25 3.45
C VAL A 42 -10.50 5.47 3.35
N PRO A 43 -10.01 6.01 4.47
CA PRO A 43 -9.03 7.10 4.41
C PRO A 43 -7.71 6.60 3.81
N ILE A 44 -7.01 7.47 3.10
CA ILE A 44 -5.65 7.18 2.63
C ILE A 44 -4.72 7.23 3.84
N LYS A 45 -4.35 6.06 4.34
CA LYS A 45 -3.33 5.88 5.37
C LYS A 45 -2.01 6.50 4.90
N HIS A 46 -1.30 7.10 5.85
CA HIS A 46 0.06 7.65 5.68
C HIS A 46 0.21 8.69 4.57
N LEU A 47 -0.88 9.37 4.19
CA LEU A 47 -0.77 10.55 3.34
C LEU A 47 0.07 11.60 4.07
N TYR A 48 1.17 12.02 3.45
CA TYR A 48 1.91 13.19 3.93
C TYR A 48 0.98 14.40 3.80
N GLY A 49 0.51 14.91 4.94
CA GLY A 49 -0.50 15.98 5.01
C GLY A 49 0.00 17.35 4.57
N GLN A 50 1.24 17.44 4.09
CA GLN A 50 1.90 18.66 3.63
C GLN A 50 2.33 18.50 2.17
N GLN A 51 2.22 19.59 1.41
CA GLN A 51 2.82 19.65 0.09
C GLN A 51 4.34 19.47 0.23
N MET A 52 4.88 18.53 -0.52
CA MET A 52 6.30 18.22 -0.54
C MET A 52 6.88 18.71 -1.87
N PRO A 53 8.03 19.41 -1.88
CA PRO A 53 8.78 19.68 -3.09
C PRO A 53 9.06 18.40 -3.86
N LEU A 54 9.04 18.47 -5.19
CA LEU A 54 9.24 17.30 -6.04
C LEU A 54 10.56 16.58 -5.76
N GLU A 55 11.62 17.35 -5.49
CA GLU A 55 12.97 16.85 -5.19
C GLU A 55 12.98 16.01 -3.91
N ASP A 56 12.34 16.50 -2.85
CA ASP A 56 12.21 15.78 -1.58
C ASP A 56 11.40 14.50 -1.73
N TYR A 57 10.34 14.56 -2.55
CA TYR A 57 9.54 13.38 -2.88
C TYR A 57 10.36 12.32 -3.64
N PHE A 58 11.16 12.73 -4.63
CA PHE A 58 12.04 11.82 -5.37
C PHE A 58 13.08 11.17 -4.44
N ALA A 59 13.73 11.96 -3.59
CA ALA A 59 14.70 11.45 -2.63
C ALA A 59 14.05 10.41 -1.69
N LEU A 60 12.86 10.71 -1.18
CA LEU A 60 12.08 9.80 -0.34
C LEU A 60 11.74 8.49 -1.10
N MET A 61 11.21 8.59 -2.31
CA MET A 61 10.83 7.43 -3.11
C MET A 61 12.00 6.52 -3.45
N ILE A 62 13.19 7.07 -3.70
CA ILE A 62 14.41 6.27 -3.93
C ILE A 62 14.78 5.50 -2.66
N GLN A 63 14.75 6.14 -1.49
CA GLN A 63 15.05 5.46 -0.23
C GLN A 63 14.05 4.35 0.07
N GLU A 64 12.77 4.57 -0.19
CA GLU A 64 11.72 3.57 0.00
C GLU A 64 11.86 2.39 -0.96
N ALA A 65 12.19 2.63 -2.24
CA ALA A 65 12.46 1.56 -3.20
C ALA A 65 13.63 0.66 -2.75
N LEU A 66 14.71 1.25 -2.26
CA LEU A 66 15.86 0.51 -1.71
C LEU A 66 15.51 -0.25 -0.42
N ALA A 67 14.66 0.34 0.44
CA ALA A 67 14.19 -0.31 1.66
C ALA A 67 13.29 -1.52 1.34
N GLU A 68 12.44 -1.40 0.32
CA GLU A 68 11.54 -2.48 -0.12
C GLU A 68 12.32 -3.66 -0.72
N GLU A 69 13.34 -3.39 -1.55
CA GLU A 69 14.21 -4.44 -2.08
C GLU A 69 14.88 -5.25 -0.95
N ARG A 70 15.33 -4.57 0.11
CA ARG A 70 15.90 -5.23 1.30
C ARG A 70 14.85 -6.04 2.05
N ARG A 71 13.63 -5.52 2.23
CA ARG A 71 12.51 -6.23 2.89
C ARG A 71 12.15 -7.51 2.12
N LEU A 72 11.98 -7.43 0.80
CA LEU A 72 11.70 -8.58 -0.06
C LEU A 72 12.80 -9.63 0.03
N SER A 73 14.06 -9.21 -0.04
CA SER A 73 15.22 -10.10 0.08
C SER A 73 15.30 -10.80 1.44
N ALA A 74 14.91 -10.14 2.53
CA ALA A 74 14.87 -10.73 3.87
C ALA A 74 13.71 -11.71 4.03
N SER A 75 12.52 -11.35 3.53
CA SER A 75 11.33 -12.21 3.53
C SER A 75 11.55 -13.51 2.76
N GLN A 76 12.18 -13.44 1.57
CA GLN A 76 12.52 -14.62 0.77
C GLN A 76 13.48 -15.58 1.47
N ARG A 77 14.45 -15.05 2.22
CA ARG A 77 15.36 -15.89 3.04
C ARG A 77 14.61 -16.60 4.16
N HIS A 78 13.70 -15.90 4.84
CA HIS A 78 12.88 -16.46 5.91
C HIS A 78 11.92 -17.54 5.37
N PHE A 79 11.28 -17.30 4.23
CA PHE A 79 10.41 -18.29 3.58
C PHE A 79 11.18 -19.55 3.14
N ARG A 80 12.39 -19.39 2.57
CA ARG A 80 13.25 -20.54 2.23
C ARG A 80 13.67 -21.35 3.46
N GLN A 81 13.85 -20.71 4.61
CA GLN A 81 14.13 -21.44 5.86
C GLN A 81 12.90 -22.26 6.27
N LEU A 82 11.68 -21.71 6.25
CA LEU A 82 10.46 -22.42 6.65
C LEU A 82 10.09 -23.62 5.75
N VAL A 83 10.48 -23.62 4.47
CA VAL A 83 10.20 -24.72 3.52
C VAL A 83 11.17 -25.90 3.67
N LEU A 84 12.29 -25.72 4.38
CA LEU A 84 13.32 -26.74 4.60
C LEU A 84 13.15 -27.50 5.94
N TRP A 85 12.03 -27.32 6.64
CA TRP A 85 11.66 -28.04 7.86
C TRP A 85 10.37 -28.82 7.65
#